data_AF-K9Q2E3-F1
#
_entry.id   AF-K9Q2E3-F1
#
_cell.length_a   1.000
_cell.length_b   1.000
_cell.length_c   1.000
_cell.angle_alpha   90.00
_cell.angle_beta   90.00
_cell.angle_gamma   90.00
#
_symmetry.space_group_name_H-M   'P 1'
#
loop_
_entity.id
_entity.type
_entity.pdbx_description
1 polymer ?
#
loop_
_entity_poly.entity_id
_entity_poly.type
_entity_poly.pdbx_seq_one_letter_code
_entity_poly.pdbx_strand_id
1 'polypeptide(L)'
;MSKLNFSLQSFLIFMGLGVGLNPVIAAAPHQAETSVSIGTQLSLNLPDTDRGQPGSTLGGGKRGGCINRETKVLFRPVLPVNNEGEAIATTVSTDLNFWWYMPENDAVRAEFSVFAQNNDADALVHYQVINDINQKSGLLQVELPDNTLKPGQSYWWDLTLACDEIDRSADIYLFGSVERQNLAQMVLPNDAALLDKLTATLKGSNSYLSLSSTEAQELASALDTNRSSATVKMVSDRLLTHFTALRSDYAKLNQSLAKAQQNPGINRAEIQSLEMQRGEMVLELAQLSAFYGVWGDTVDFLAEYRADYPNDWQSLLKALFPADDPSTVEEEDLIIRLLSQS
;
A
#
# COMPACT_ATOMS: atom_id res chain seq x y z
N MET A 1 39.40 -25.12 -77.43
CA MET A 1 38.73 -26.39 -77.83
C MET A 1 38.02 -26.87 -76.57
N SER A 2 36.70 -27.06 -76.46
CA SER A 2 35.68 -27.48 -77.41
C SER A 2 34.28 -27.00 -76.97
N LYS A 3 33.66 -26.24 -77.87
CA LYS A 3 32.24 -26.15 -78.31
C LYS A 3 31.05 -25.93 -77.34
N LEU A 4 30.33 -24.86 -77.71
CA LEU A 4 28.97 -24.40 -77.39
C LEU A 4 27.84 -25.40 -77.69
N ASN A 5 26.71 -25.23 -76.99
CA ASN A 5 25.34 -24.96 -77.51
C ASN A 5 24.43 -24.70 -76.27
N PHE A 6 24.01 -23.48 -75.92
CA PHE A 6 22.94 -22.62 -76.46
C PHE A 6 21.54 -23.26 -76.50
N SER A 7 20.66 -22.85 -75.57
CA SER A 7 19.22 -22.74 -75.81
C SER A 7 18.59 -21.72 -74.86
N LEU A 8 18.08 -20.64 -75.46
CA LEU A 8 17.34 -19.53 -74.87
C LEU A 8 15.90 -19.99 -74.54
N GLN A 9 15.38 -19.60 -73.38
CA GLN A 9 14.02 -19.09 -73.30
C GLN A 9 14.00 -17.83 -72.42
N SER A 10 13.72 -16.72 -73.11
CA SER A 10 13.43 -15.38 -72.60
C SER A 10 12.07 -15.36 -71.90
N PHE A 11 11.85 -14.43 -70.96
CA PHE A 11 10.63 -13.61 -70.79
C PHE A 11 10.92 -12.64 -69.62
N LEU A 12 11.36 -11.43 -69.94
CA LEU A 12 10.59 -10.17 -69.96
C LEU A 12 10.30 -9.59 -68.57
N ILE A 13 11.03 -8.51 -68.29
CA ILE A 13 10.90 -7.56 -67.19
C ILE A 13 9.61 -6.76 -67.41
N PHE A 14 8.67 -6.84 -66.45
CA PHE A 14 7.59 -5.86 -66.33
C PHE A 14 7.92 -4.87 -65.22
N MET A 15 8.21 -3.63 -65.60
CA MET A 15 8.00 -2.46 -64.76
C MET A 15 6.50 -2.29 -64.56
N GLY A 16 6.03 -2.49 -63.33
CA GLY A 16 4.68 -2.16 -62.90
C GLY A 16 4.72 -1.00 -61.92
N LEU A 17 4.36 0.20 -62.39
CA LEU A 17 3.94 1.33 -61.57
C LEU A 17 2.64 0.94 -60.84
N GLY A 18 2.75 0.51 -59.59
CA GLY A 18 1.62 0.32 -58.70
C GLY A 18 1.28 1.64 -58.01
N VAL A 19 0.26 2.34 -58.49
CA VAL A 19 -0.46 3.34 -57.70
C VAL A 19 -1.27 2.57 -56.65
N GLY A 20 -0.66 2.37 -55.48
CA GLY A 20 -1.35 1.82 -54.31
C GLY A 20 -2.11 2.94 -53.61
N LEU A 21 -3.43 2.95 -53.77
CA LEU A 21 -4.35 3.70 -52.93
C LEU A 21 -4.11 3.28 -51.47
N ASN A 22 -3.56 4.17 -50.64
CA ASN A 22 -3.58 3.97 -49.20
C ASN A 22 -5.06 3.96 -48.75
N PRO A 23 -5.55 2.89 -48.12
CA PRO A 23 -6.77 3.03 -47.34
C PRO A 23 -6.42 3.98 -46.20
N VAL A 24 -6.99 5.19 -46.24
CA VAL A 24 -7.16 6.00 -45.03
C VAL A 24 -8.03 5.14 -44.13
N ILE A 25 -7.40 4.43 -43.20
CA ILE A 25 -8.08 3.87 -42.05
C ILE A 25 -8.55 5.10 -41.28
N ALA A 26 -9.80 5.48 -41.54
CA ALA A 26 -10.52 6.41 -40.71
C ALA A 26 -10.47 5.81 -39.30
N ALA A 27 -9.65 6.39 -38.43
CA ALA A 27 -9.72 6.13 -37.01
C ALA A 27 -11.17 6.42 -36.61
N ALA A 28 -11.93 5.37 -36.37
CA ALA A 28 -13.23 5.50 -35.74
C ALA A 28 -13.01 6.32 -34.46
N PRO A 29 -13.79 7.38 -34.21
CA PRO A 29 -13.66 8.13 -32.97
C PRO A 29 -13.86 7.12 -31.86
N HIS A 30 -12.83 6.94 -31.01
CA HIS A 30 -12.99 6.25 -29.74
C HIS A 30 -14.15 6.94 -29.05
N GLN A 31 -15.29 6.25 -29.00
CA GLN A 31 -16.33 6.59 -28.05
C GLN A 31 -15.64 6.47 -26.70
N ALA A 32 -15.47 7.61 -26.04
CA ALA A 32 -15.19 7.64 -24.62
C ALA A 32 -16.28 6.80 -23.96
N GLU A 33 -15.88 5.64 -23.44
CA GLU A 33 -16.75 4.86 -22.57
C GLU A 33 -17.01 5.74 -21.34
N THR A 34 -18.15 6.44 -21.37
CA THR A 34 -18.75 7.00 -20.17
C THR A 34 -19.13 5.83 -19.27
N SER A 35 -18.21 5.43 -18.41
CA SER A 35 -18.52 4.60 -17.25
C SER A 35 -19.34 5.44 -16.28
N VAL A 36 -20.66 5.36 -16.42
CA VAL A 36 -21.58 5.76 -15.35
C VAL A 36 -21.46 4.70 -14.26
N SER A 37 -20.64 4.96 -13.24
CA SER A 37 -20.72 4.26 -11.96
C SER A 37 -21.55 5.10 -11.01
N ILE A 38 -22.84 4.80 -10.95
CA ILE A 38 -23.69 5.16 -9.81
C ILE A 38 -23.97 3.85 -9.07
N GLY A 39 -22.92 3.26 -8.51
CA GLY A 39 -23.03 2.38 -7.35
C GLY A 39 -22.56 3.19 -6.17
N THR A 40 -23.25 3.12 -5.03
CA THR A 40 -22.78 3.70 -3.77
C THR A 40 -21.36 3.17 -3.54
N GLN A 41 -20.37 4.01 -3.81
CA GLN A 41 -18.97 3.62 -3.90
C GLN A 41 -18.50 3.32 -2.48
N LEU A 42 -18.45 2.04 -2.14
CA LEU A 42 -18.00 1.59 -0.83
C LEU A 42 -16.58 2.12 -0.60
N SER A 43 -16.36 2.78 0.53
CA SER A 43 -15.03 3.23 0.95
C SER A 43 -14.82 2.84 2.39
N LEU A 44 -13.63 2.37 2.73
CA LEU A 44 -13.25 2.06 4.09
C LEU A 44 -13.47 3.25 5.03
N ASN A 45 -14.17 2.98 6.13
CA ASN A 45 -14.22 3.87 7.28
C ASN A 45 -13.08 3.47 8.23
N LEU A 46 -11.99 4.22 8.20
CA LEU A 46 -10.80 3.99 9.01
C LEU A 46 -10.74 4.97 10.19
N PRO A 47 -10.20 4.56 11.35
CA PRO A 47 -9.87 5.50 12.42
C PRO A 47 -8.83 6.52 11.93
N ASP A 48 -8.90 7.74 12.46
CA ASP A 48 -7.87 8.75 12.18
C ASP A 48 -6.58 8.40 12.93
N THR A 49 -5.43 8.80 12.39
CA THR A 49 -4.13 8.59 13.03
C THR A 49 -3.61 9.84 13.72
N ASP A 50 -2.57 9.66 14.54
CA ASP A 50 -1.79 10.77 15.08
C ASP A 50 -1.25 11.66 13.96
N ARG A 51 -1.06 12.94 14.33
CA ARG A 51 -0.63 13.99 13.42
C ARG A 51 0.85 14.20 13.58
N GLY A 52 1.57 14.05 12.47
CA GLY A 52 3.00 14.23 12.46
C GLY A 52 3.50 14.50 11.05
N GLN A 53 4.48 15.39 10.94
CA GLN A 53 5.30 15.43 9.73
C GLN A 53 6.49 14.50 9.95
N PRO A 54 6.83 13.65 8.96
CA PRO A 54 7.98 12.78 9.08
C PRO A 54 9.24 13.59 9.44
N GLY A 55 9.86 13.19 10.53
CA GLY A 55 11.15 13.68 10.94
C GLY A 55 12.18 13.30 9.88
N SER A 56 13.04 14.25 9.55
CA SER A 56 14.24 13.99 8.75
C SER A 56 15.37 14.83 9.30
N THR A 57 16.62 14.40 9.16
CA THR A 57 17.77 15.24 9.51
C THR A 57 17.90 16.38 8.53
N LEU A 58 17.23 17.48 8.81
CA LEU A 58 17.73 18.79 8.42
C LEU A 58 17.70 19.68 9.66
N GLY A 59 18.88 19.78 10.30
CA GLY A 59 19.23 21.01 11.00
C GLY A 59 19.13 22.19 10.02
N GLY A 60 18.78 23.38 10.52
CA GLY A 60 18.43 24.58 9.75
C GLY A 60 19.51 25.20 8.83
N GLY A 61 20.46 24.42 8.30
CA GLY A 61 21.47 24.83 7.34
C GLY A 61 21.02 24.58 5.89
N LYS A 62 20.80 25.66 5.13
CA LYS A 62 20.61 25.62 3.67
C LYS A 62 21.91 25.18 2.98
N ARG A 63 21.94 23.97 2.40
CA ARG A 63 22.67 23.53 1.17
C ARG A 63 22.83 22.00 1.21
N GLY A 64 22.18 21.27 0.32
CA GLY A 64 22.38 19.83 0.16
C GLY A 64 21.09 19.03 0.21
N GLY A 65 21.11 17.90 -0.49
CA GLY A 65 19.99 16.98 -0.67
C GLY A 65 19.82 16.62 -2.14
N CYS A 66 19.44 15.38 -2.39
CA CYS A 66 19.14 14.84 -3.71
C CYS A 66 17.64 14.88 -4.02
N ILE A 67 16.86 15.66 -3.26
CA ILE A 67 15.45 15.95 -3.55
C ILE A 67 15.27 17.47 -3.63
N ASN A 68 14.47 17.93 -4.60
CA ASN A 68 14.10 19.34 -4.70
C ASN A 68 13.39 19.81 -3.42
N ARG A 69 13.80 20.97 -2.91
CA ARG A 69 13.24 21.56 -1.68
C ARG A 69 11.72 21.69 -1.71
N GLU A 70 11.12 22.00 -2.86
CA GLU A 70 9.67 22.18 -3.02
C GLU A 70 8.91 20.85 -2.97
N THR A 71 9.53 19.76 -3.42
CA THR A 71 8.92 18.42 -3.43
C THR A 71 9.36 17.55 -2.25
N LYS A 72 10.27 18.03 -1.39
CA LYS A 72 10.80 17.29 -0.24
C LYS A 72 9.72 16.82 0.73
N VAL A 73 8.67 17.61 0.93
CA VAL A 73 7.55 17.23 1.80
C VAL A 73 6.80 15.98 1.32
N LEU A 74 6.93 15.67 0.03
CA LEU A 74 6.34 14.46 -0.54
C LEU A 74 7.14 13.21 -0.15
N PHE A 75 8.43 13.31 0.21
CA PHE A 75 9.20 12.16 0.65
C PHE A 75 8.74 11.73 2.04
N ARG A 76 7.89 10.70 2.09
CA ARG A 76 7.19 10.29 3.32
C ARG A 76 6.88 8.80 3.35
N PRO A 77 6.86 8.18 4.54
CA PRO A 77 6.31 6.85 4.69
C PRO A 77 4.78 6.89 4.54
N VAL A 78 4.21 5.83 3.99
CA VAL A 78 2.77 5.58 4.01
C VAL A 78 2.44 4.89 5.33
N LEU A 79 2.66 5.59 6.44
CA LEU A 79 2.40 5.11 7.81
C LEU A 79 1.92 6.27 8.67
N PRO A 80 1.26 6.01 9.81
CA PRO A 80 1.04 7.00 10.85
C PRO A 80 2.37 7.64 11.28
N VAL A 81 2.35 8.94 11.56
CA VAL A 81 3.51 9.66 12.08
C VAL A 81 3.10 10.39 13.35
N ASN A 82 3.87 10.21 14.43
CA ASN A 82 3.61 10.90 15.69
C ASN A 82 4.10 12.36 15.67
N ASN A 83 3.81 13.12 16.73
CA ASN A 83 4.18 14.53 16.82
C ASN A 83 5.71 14.77 16.83
N GLU A 84 6.49 13.75 17.17
CA GLU A 84 7.96 13.76 17.16
C GLU A 84 8.55 13.49 15.76
N GLY A 85 7.69 13.18 14.79
CA GLY A 85 8.09 12.88 13.41
C GLY A 85 8.53 11.43 13.19
N GLU A 86 8.32 10.55 14.15
CA GLU A 86 8.58 9.12 14.02
C GLU A 86 7.39 8.44 13.34
N ALA A 87 7.67 7.68 12.28
CA ALA A 87 6.66 6.83 11.66
C ALA A 87 6.44 5.55 12.48
N ILE A 88 5.20 5.23 12.81
CA ILE A 88 4.86 4.14 13.73
C ILE A 88 4.14 3.03 12.97
N ALA A 89 4.69 1.82 13.02
CA ALA A 89 4.06 0.63 12.48
C ALA A 89 3.84 -0.42 13.58
N THR A 90 2.62 -0.94 13.66
CA THR A 90 2.34 -2.19 14.39
C THR A 90 1.84 -3.22 13.39
N THR A 91 2.36 -4.43 13.46
CA THR A 91 2.01 -5.55 12.57
C THR A 91 1.76 -6.83 13.37
N VAL A 92 0.95 -7.75 12.85
CA VAL A 92 0.91 -9.14 13.35
C VAL A 92 1.36 -10.14 12.27
N SER A 93 1.68 -9.65 11.08
CA SER A 93 2.17 -10.41 9.94
C SER A 93 3.64 -10.82 10.12
N THR A 94 4.07 -11.80 9.33
CA THR A 94 5.46 -12.31 9.32
C THR A 94 6.33 -11.67 8.26
N ASP A 95 5.69 -10.99 7.31
CA ASP A 95 6.09 -10.70 5.94
C ASP A 95 5.64 -9.28 5.55
N LEU A 96 5.95 -8.30 6.41
CA LEU A 96 5.50 -6.91 6.25
C LEU A 96 6.24 -6.20 5.10
N ASN A 97 5.50 -5.54 4.20
CA ASN A 97 6.10 -4.54 3.31
C ASN A 97 6.02 -3.13 3.91
N PHE A 98 7.06 -2.36 3.67
CA PHE A 98 7.05 -0.91 3.91
C PHE A 98 6.85 -0.16 2.60
N TRP A 99 6.16 0.97 2.71
CA TRP A 99 5.75 1.78 1.57
C TRP A 99 6.11 3.25 1.81
N TRP A 100 6.71 3.90 0.83
CA TRP A 100 7.03 5.33 0.85
C TRP A 100 6.62 5.99 -0.45
N TYR A 101 6.18 7.25 -0.39
CA TYR A 101 6.22 8.08 -1.58
C TYR A 101 7.62 8.66 -1.73
N MET A 102 8.18 8.50 -2.92
CA MET A 102 9.44 9.11 -3.30
C MET A 102 9.19 10.14 -4.41
N PRO A 103 9.47 11.44 -4.19
CA PRO A 103 9.46 12.41 -5.27
C PRO A 103 10.62 12.15 -6.24
N GLU A 104 10.56 12.82 -7.39
CA GLU A 104 11.70 12.85 -8.32
C GLU A 104 12.95 13.33 -7.59
N ASN A 105 14.05 12.60 -7.78
CA ASN A 105 15.26 12.73 -6.97
C ASN A 105 16.52 12.39 -7.77
N ASP A 106 17.66 12.87 -7.29
CA ASP A 106 19.00 12.65 -7.86
C ASP A 106 19.82 11.64 -7.03
N ALA A 107 19.18 10.87 -6.12
CA ALA A 107 19.90 9.95 -5.25
C ALA A 107 20.59 8.85 -6.07
N VAL A 108 21.76 8.39 -5.59
CA VAL A 108 22.49 7.30 -6.25
C VAL A 108 21.88 5.94 -5.90
N ARG A 109 21.37 5.80 -4.67
CA ARG A 109 20.66 4.62 -4.16
C ARG A 109 19.87 4.96 -2.88
N ALA A 110 18.93 4.10 -2.51
CA ALA A 110 18.34 4.09 -1.18
C ALA A 110 18.90 2.92 -0.36
N GLU A 111 18.96 3.11 0.95
CA GLU A 111 19.44 2.14 1.92
C GLU A 111 18.37 2.01 3.00
N PHE A 112 17.83 0.81 3.16
CA PHE A 112 16.84 0.49 4.20
C PHE A 112 17.49 -0.38 5.26
N SER A 113 17.36 0.02 6.52
CA SER A 113 17.92 -0.71 7.66
C SER A 113 16.87 -0.95 8.71
N VAL A 114 16.92 -2.12 9.34
CA VAL A 114 16.09 -2.46 10.51
C VAL A 114 17.00 -2.93 11.63
N PHE A 115 16.78 -2.37 12.81
CA PHE A 115 17.54 -2.66 14.02
C PHE A 115 16.60 -3.20 15.11
N ALA A 116 16.95 -4.33 15.70
CA ALA A 116 16.29 -4.79 16.91
C ALA A 116 16.66 -3.87 18.08
N GLN A 117 15.66 -3.28 18.73
CA GLN A 117 15.86 -2.51 19.95
C GLN A 117 16.13 -3.48 21.10
N ASN A 118 17.35 -3.47 21.62
CA ASN A 118 17.78 -4.27 22.77
C ASN A 118 18.44 -3.36 23.81
N ASN A 119 18.45 -3.78 25.08
CA ASN A 119 18.94 -2.96 26.20
C ASN A 119 20.43 -2.57 26.11
N ASP A 120 21.25 -3.32 25.36
CA ASP A 120 22.72 -3.17 25.37
C ASP A 120 23.29 -2.58 24.06
N ALA A 121 22.59 -2.75 22.93
CA ALA A 121 22.90 -2.13 21.63
C ALA A 121 21.82 -2.48 20.60
N ASP A 122 21.55 -1.54 19.70
CA ASP A 122 20.70 -1.79 18.53
C ASP A 122 21.43 -2.73 17.57
N ALA A 123 20.83 -3.89 17.29
CA ALA A 123 21.42 -4.91 16.42
C ALA A 123 20.79 -4.83 15.03
N LEU A 124 21.61 -4.63 13.98
CA LEU A 124 21.14 -4.66 12.59
C LEU A 124 20.61 -6.06 12.25
N VAL A 125 19.30 -6.18 12.03
CA VAL A 125 18.62 -7.44 11.68
C VAL A 125 18.30 -7.54 10.20
N HIS A 126 18.22 -6.40 9.50
CA HIS A 126 18.00 -6.36 8.07
C HIS A 126 18.64 -5.13 7.45
N TYR A 127 19.20 -5.30 6.26
CA TYR A 127 19.75 -4.22 5.45
C TYR A 127 19.51 -4.52 3.97
N GLN A 128 19.00 -3.54 3.24
CA GLN A 128 18.75 -3.63 1.81
C GLN A 128 19.19 -2.37 1.09
N VAL A 129 19.86 -2.57 -0.05
CA VAL A 129 20.22 -1.49 -0.98
C VAL A 129 19.26 -1.52 -2.17
N ILE A 130 18.71 -0.36 -2.51
CA ILE A 130 17.76 -0.17 -3.60
C ILE A 130 18.42 0.74 -4.63
N ASN A 131 18.78 0.18 -5.78
CA ASN A 131 19.44 0.88 -6.87
C ASN A 131 18.40 1.40 -7.88
N ASP A 132 18.89 2.13 -8.89
CA ASP A 132 18.08 2.65 -10.00
C ASP A 132 16.92 3.54 -9.54
N ILE A 133 17.11 4.35 -8.49
CA ILE A 133 16.08 5.28 -7.99
C ILE A 133 16.21 6.71 -8.54
N ASN A 134 17.32 6.99 -9.23
CA ASN A 134 17.63 8.29 -9.80
C ASN A 134 16.61 8.68 -10.89
N GLN A 135 16.16 9.95 -10.87
CA GLN A 135 15.06 10.51 -11.68
C GLN A 135 13.73 9.76 -11.56
N LYS A 136 13.55 8.84 -10.60
CA LYS A 136 12.28 8.14 -10.40
C LYS A 136 11.44 8.84 -9.34
N SER A 137 10.13 8.75 -9.53
CA SER A 137 9.12 9.16 -8.55
C SER A 137 8.03 8.11 -8.46
N GLY A 138 7.30 8.11 -7.34
CA GLY A 138 6.18 7.21 -7.08
C GLY A 138 6.35 6.41 -5.80
N LEU A 139 5.55 5.34 -5.67
CA LEU A 139 5.59 4.47 -4.51
C LEU A 139 6.78 3.52 -4.56
N LEU A 140 7.61 3.59 -3.53
CA LEU A 140 8.67 2.64 -3.25
C LEU A 140 8.14 1.60 -2.26
N GLN A 141 8.20 0.33 -2.67
CA GLN A 141 7.94 -0.83 -1.82
C GLN A 141 9.28 -1.45 -1.38
N VAL A 142 9.38 -1.79 -0.10
CA VAL A 142 10.48 -2.60 0.43
C VAL A 142 9.89 -3.76 1.20
N GLU A 143 10.15 -4.97 0.70
CA GLU A 143 9.69 -6.22 1.30
C GLU A 143 10.64 -6.64 2.43
N LEU A 144 10.09 -6.82 3.63
CA LEU A 144 10.87 -7.38 4.73
C LEU A 144 10.78 -8.91 4.69
N PRO A 145 11.92 -9.62 4.68
CA PRO A 145 11.89 -11.08 4.64
C PRO A 145 11.14 -11.70 5.83
N ASP A 146 10.48 -12.83 5.57
CA ASP A 146 9.78 -13.62 6.57
C ASP A 146 10.57 -13.80 7.87
N ASN A 147 9.89 -13.57 8.99
CA ASN A 147 10.41 -13.79 10.34
C ASN A 147 11.59 -12.87 10.73
N THR A 148 11.85 -11.80 9.99
CA THR A 148 12.76 -10.74 10.44
C THR A 148 12.26 -10.11 11.76
N LEU A 149 10.95 -9.87 11.85
CA LEU A 149 10.30 -9.35 13.06
C LEU A 149 9.80 -10.49 13.95
N LYS A 150 10.26 -10.49 15.21
CA LYS A 150 9.80 -11.44 16.24
C LYS A 150 8.60 -10.88 17.00
N PRO A 151 7.61 -11.74 17.37
CA PRO A 151 6.48 -11.30 18.17
C PRO A 151 6.91 -10.73 19.53
N GLY A 152 6.28 -9.62 19.95
CA GLY A 152 6.53 -8.92 21.20
C GLY A 152 7.85 -8.15 21.24
N GLN A 153 8.49 -7.91 20.08
CA GLN A 153 9.74 -7.16 19.99
C GLN A 153 9.55 -5.89 19.15
N SER A 154 10.17 -4.81 19.60
CA SER A 154 10.23 -3.53 18.92
C SER A 154 11.53 -3.38 18.14
N TYR A 155 11.44 -2.68 17.02
CA TYR A 155 12.53 -2.42 16.11
C TYR A 155 12.51 -0.94 15.71
N TRP A 156 13.68 -0.40 15.44
CA TRP A 156 13.83 0.87 14.74
C TRP A 156 14.16 0.60 13.29
N TRP A 157 13.69 1.45 12.37
CA TRP A 157 14.07 1.39 10.97
C TRP A 157 14.41 2.78 10.45
N ASP A 158 15.26 2.82 9.42
CA ASP A 158 15.50 4.01 8.61
C ASP A 158 15.52 3.68 7.12
N LEU A 159 15.05 4.63 6.32
CA LEU A 159 15.23 4.65 4.87
C LEU A 159 16.04 5.89 4.51
N THR A 160 17.26 5.68 4.05
CA THR A 160 18.21 6.72 3.68
C THR A 160 18.35 6.82 2.16
N LEU A 161 18.17 8.00 1.59
CA LEU A 161 18.58 8.33 0.23
C LEU A 161 20.03 8.80 0.26
N ALA A 162 20.91 7.99 -0.31
CA ALA A 162 22.31 8.34 -0.49
C ALA A 162 22.43 9.33 -1.65
N CYS A 163 22.88 10.55 -1.37
CA CYS A 163 22.94 11.59 -2.40
C CYS A 163 24.29 11.64 -3.14
N ASP A 164 25.37 11.24 -2.47
CA ASP A 164 26.72 11.11 -3.03
C ASP A 164 27.38 9.86 -2.44
N GLU A 165 28.08 9.05 -3.24
CA GLU A 165 28.67 7.80 -2.75
C GLU A 165 29.83 8.00 -1.77
N ILE A 166 30.49 9.16 -1.82
CA ILE A 166 31.70 9.48 -1.07
C ILE A 166 31.35 10.42 0.08
N ASP A 167 30.62 11.50 -0.20
CA ASP A 167 30.21 12.51 0.78
C ASP A 167 28.73 12.35 1.19
N ARG A 168 28.50 11.50 2.19
CA ARG A 168 27.17 11.21 2.75
C ARG A 168 26.58 12.33 3.61
N SER A 169 27.23 13.51 3.70
CA SER A 169 26.78 14.61 4.58
C SER A 169 25.45 15.24 4.15
N ALA A 170 25.05 15.04 2.90
CA ALA A 170 23.81 15.58 2.32
C ALA A 170 22.68 14.57 2.21
N ASP A 171 22.86 13.36 2.75
CA ASP A 171 21.84 12.32 2.75
C ASP A 171 20.54 12.77 3.40
N ILE A 172 19.44 12.23 2.88
CA ILE A 172 18.10 12.47 3.42
C ILE A 172 17.58 11.13 3.90
N TYR A 173 17.11 11.07 5.14
CA TYR A 173 16.48 9.86 5.63
C TYR A 173 15.16 10.13 6.34
N LEU A 174 14.35 9.08 6.36
CA LEU A 174 13.15 8.92 7.16
C LEU A 174 13.39 7.79 8.16
N PHE A 175 12.70 7.84 9.28
CA PHE A 175 12.85 6.83 10.31
C PHE A 175 11.53 6.52 10.98
N GLY A 176 11.52 5.41 11.71
CA GLY A 176 10.37 5.01 12.48
C GLY A 176 10.63 3.81 13.37
N SER A 177 9.57 3.36 14.00
CA SER A 177 9.55 2.09 14.72
C SER A 177 8.58 1.12 14.09
N VAL A 178 8.88 -0.16 14.28
CA VAL A 178 7.96 -1.25 13.98
C VAL A 178 7.93 -2.23 15.15
N GLU A 179 6.73 -2.61 15.57
CA GLU A 179 6.52 -3.69 16.53
C GLU A 179 5.69 -4.79 15.88
N ARG A 180 6.16 -6.04 16.01
CA ARG A 180 5.34 -7.20 15.69
C ARG A 180 4.63 -7.67 16.94
N GLN A 181 3.32 -7.51 17.02
CA GLN A 181 2.51 -7.99 18.13
C GLN A 181 2.10 -9.45 17.95
N ASN A 182 1.75 -10.10 19.06
CA ASN A 182 1.07 -11.38 18.99
C ASN A 182 -0.41 -11.13 18.63
N LEU A 183 -0.93 -11.87 17.65
CA LEU A 183 -2.34 -11.82 17.26
C LEU A 183 -3.30 -11.93 18.46
N ALA A 184 -3.01 -12.83 19.41
CA ALA A 184 -3.85 -13.04 20.59
C ALA A 184 -3.80 -11.89 21.61
N GLN A 185 -2.90 -10.93 21.43
CA GLN A 185 -2.71 -9.76 22.29
C GLN A 185 -3.28 -8.48 21.70
N MET A 186 -3.87 -8.52 20.49
CA MET A 186 -4.56 -7.37 19.92
C MET A 186 -5.75 -6.97 20.79
N VAL A 187 -5.82 -5.68 21.14
CA VAL A 187 -6.89 -5.11 21.96
C VAL A 187 -7.36 -3.81 21.33
N LEU A 188 -8.67 -3.62 21.21
CA LEU A 188 -9.22 -2.35 20.76
C LEU A 188 -8.84 -1.23 21.74
N PRO A 189 -8.29 -0.11 21.27
CA PRO A 189 -8.08 1.07 22.11
C PRO A 189 -9.42 1.55 22.68
N ASN A 190 -9.43 1.89 23.97
CA ASN A 190 -10.59 2.51 24.61
C ASN A 190 -10.58 4.03 24.37
N ASP A 191 -10.56 4.42 23.09
CA ASP A 191 -10.63 5.80 22.63
C ASP A 191 -12.05 6.13 22.15
N ALA A 192 -12.58 7.29 22.54
CA ALA A 192 -13.98 7.63 22.27
C ALA A 192 -14.25 7.81 20.77
N ALA A 193 -13.36 8.48 20.03
CA ALA A 193 -13.52 8.77 18.62
C ALA A 193 -13.37 7.49 17.77
N LEU A 194 -12.41 6.64 18.10
CA LEU A 194 -12.25 5.32 17.50
C LEU A 194 -13.50 4.46 17.73
N LEU A 195 -14.02 4.42 18.95
CA LEU A 195 -15.23 3.66 19.27
C LEU A 195 -16.48 4.22 18.57
N ASP A 196 -16.58 5.53 18.36
CA ASP A 196 -17.64 6.15 17.55
C ASP A 196 -17.56 5.67 16.09
N LYS A 197 -16.36 5.72 15.48
CA LYS A 197 -16.14 5.24 14.11
C LYS A 197 -16.40 3.74 13.97
N LEU A 198 -15.97 2.94 14.95
CA LEU A 198 -16.25 1.50 14.97
C LEU A 198 -17.74 1.23 15.06
N THR A 199 -18.45 1.94 15.95
CA THR A 199 -19.90 1.82 16.11
C THR A 199 -20.63 2.20 14.81
N ALA A 200 -20.22 3.27 14.15
CA ALA A 200 -20.76 3.66 12.85
C ALA A 200 -20.50 2.60 11.76
N THR A 201 -19.31 2.00 11.77
CA THR A 201 -18.94 0.91 10.85
C THR A 201 -19.80 -0.32 11.06
N LEU A 202 -20.02 -0.74 12.31
CA LEU A 202 -20.88 -1.87 12.67
C LEU A 202 -22.36 -1.65 12.31
N LYS A 203 -22.84 -0.40 12.32
CA LYS A 203 -24.22 -0.05 11.92
C LYS A 203 -24.38 0.15 10.41
N GLY A 204 -23.30 0.50 9.73
CA GLY A 204 -23.33 1.02 8.37
C GLY A 204 -23.55 -0.06 7.32
N SER A 205 -24.27 0.28 6.26
CA SER A 205 -24.31 -0.51 5.02
C SER A 205 -23.02 -0.43 4.21
N ASN A 206 -22.10 0.47 4.60
CA ASN A 206 -20.85 0.77 3.90
C ASN A 206 -19.63 0.25 4.68
N SER A 207 -19.72 -0.98 5.18
CA SER A 207 -18.61 -1.68 5.84
C SER A 207 -18.26 -2.94 5.07
N TYR A 208 -16.97 -3.27 5.01
CA TYR A 208 -16.50 -4.56 4.50
C TYR A 208 -16.61 -5.68 5.55
N LEU A 209 -17.10 -5.38 6.77
CA LEU A 209 -17.26 -6.37 7.82
C LEU A 209 -18.29 -7.44 7.40
N SER A 210 -17.82 -8.67 7.24
CA SER A 210 -18.60 -9.85 6.86
C SER A 210 -19.34 -10.49 8.06
N LEU A 211 -19.57 -9.72 9.12
CA LEU A 211 -20.35 -10.15 10.28
C LEU A 211 -21.82 -10.33 9.91
N SER A 212 -22.51 -11.24 10.61
CA SER A 212 -23.97 -11.33 10.48
C SER A 212 -24.63 -10.01 10.92
N SER A 213 -25.73 -9.62 10.28
CA SER A 213 -26.44 -8.37 10.63
C SER A 213 -26.86 -8.32 12.11
N THR A 214 -27.18 -9.48 12.69
CA THR A 214 -27.50 -9.60 14.12
C THR A 214 -26.28 -9.32 14.98
N GLU A 215 -25.14 -9.95 14.68
CA GLU A 215 -23.90 -9.77 15.42
C GLU A 215 -23.39 -8.32 15.33
N ALA A 216 -23.37 -7.74 14.13
CA ALA A 216 -22.94 -6.36 13.94
C ALA A 216 -23.82 -5.38 14.76
N GLN A 217 -25.14 -5.56 14.73
CA GLN A 217 -26.08 -4.71 15.49
C GLN A 217 -25.93 -4.89 17.01
N GLU A 218 -25.70 -6.11 17.49
CA GLU A 218 -25.45 -6.38 18.91
C GLU A 218 -24.19 -5.66 19.41
N LEU A 219 -23.09 -5.78 18.67
CA LEU A 219 -21.82 -5.14 18.99
C LEU A 219 -21.95 -3.61 18.99
N ALA A 220 -22.59 -3.05 17.96
CA ALA A 220 -22.86 -1.62 17.88
C ALA A 220 -23.70 -1.12 19.06
N SER A 221 -24.78 -1.83 19.40
CA SER A 221 -25.68 -1.45 20.49
C SER A 221 -24.99 -1.51 21.85
N ALA A 222 -24.08 -2.47 22.04
CA ALA A 222 -23.26 -2.56 23.24
C ALA A 222 -22.37 -1.32 23.42
N LEU A 223 -21.68 -0.88 22.36
CA LEU A 223 -20.84 0.32 22.37
C LEU A 223 -21.62 1.62 22.53
N ASP A 224 -22.85 1.71 22.01
CA ASP A 224 -23.74 2.85 22.23
C ASP A 224 -24.20 2.95 23.68
N THR A 225 -24.52 1.79 24.29
CA THR A 225 -25.16 1.75 25.61
C THR A 225 -24.16 1.97 26.74
N ASN A 226 -22.98 1.36 26.65
CA ASN A 226 -21.99 1.40 27.73
C ASN A 226 -20.57 1.17 27.20
N ARG A 227 -19.69 2.17 27.34
CA ARG A 227 -18.26 2.07 26.95
C ARG A 227 -17.33 1.74 28.11
N SER A 228 -17.82 0.95 29.07
CA SER A 228 -16.98 0.42 30.13
C SER A 228 -15.89 -0.49 29.56
N SER A 229 -14.73 -0.57 30.22
CA SER A 229 -13.62 -1.43 29.79
C SER A 229 -14.05 -2.89 29.59
N ALA A 230 -15.01 -3.39 30.37
CA ALA A 230 -15.56 -4.73 30.20
C ALA A 230 -16.35 -4.88 28.89
N THR A 231 -17.13 -3.86 28.51
CA THR A 231 -17.89 -3.87 27.25
C THR A 231 -16.96 -3.76 26.05
N VAL A 232 -16.00 -2.82 26.09
CA VAL A 232 -14.99 -2.66 25.03
C VAL A 232 -14.18 -3.94 24.87
N LYS A 233 -13.77 -4.60 25.97
CA LYS A 233 -13.09 -5.89 25.90
C LYS A 233 -13.95 -6.98 25.27
N MET A 234 -15.23 -7.08 25.62
CA MET A 234 -16.14 -8.07 25.02
C MET A 234 -16.27 -7.87 23.50
N VAL A 235 -16.43 -6.62 23.05
CA VAL A 235 -16.48 -6.29 21.62
C VAL A 235 -15.14 -6.62 20.96
N SER A 236 -14.03 -6.24 21.58
CA SER A 236 -12.67 -6.54 21.12
C SER A 236 -12.43 -8.04 20.97
N ASP A 237 -12.85 -8.87 21.92
CA ASP A 237 -12.66 -10.32 21.86
C ASP A 237 -13.48 -10.95 20.72
N ARG A 238 -14.72 -10.48 20.50
CA ARG A 238 -15.58 -10.95 19.40
C ARG A 238 -15.00 -10.59 18.03
N LEU A 239 -14.60 -9.33 17.84
CA LEU A 239 -13.98 -8.89 16.59
C LEU A 239 -12.64 -9.56 16.34
N LEU A 240 -11.84 -9.84 17.38
CA LEU A 240 -10.57 -10.54 17.24
C LEU A 240 -10.77 -12.01 16.82
N THR A 241 -11.82 -12.64 17.34
CA THR A 241 -12.22 -14.00 16.93
C THR A 241 -12.56 -14.02 15.44
N HIS A 242 -13.36 -13.06 14.98
CA HIS A 242 -13.72 -12.91 13.57
C HIS A 242 -12.48 -12.64 12.70
N PHE A 243 -11.65 -11.67 13.08
CA PHE A 243 -10.41 -11.34 12.40
C PHE A 243 -9.47 -12.55 12.26
N THR A 244 -9.34 -13.36 13.31
CA THR A 244 -8.50 -14.57 13.30
C THR A 244 -9.04 -15.62 12.32
N ALA A 245 -10.36 -15.81 12.27
CA ALA A 245 -11.00 -16.71 11.32
C ALA A 245 -10.79 -16.22 9.87
N LEU A 246 -11.00 -14.92 9.64
CA LEU A 246 -10.81 -14.27 8.35
C LEU A 246 -9.37 -14.41 7.83
N ARG A 247 -8.35 -14.19 8.69
CA ARG A 247 -6.94 -14.42 8.34
C ARG A 247 -6.66 -15.87 7.96
N SER A 248 -7.24 -16.83 8.70
CA SER A 248 -7.09 -18.26 8.40
C SER A 248 -7.66 -18.61 7.03
N ASP A 249 -8.84 -18.07 6.72
CA ASP A 249 -9.48 -18.30 5.43
C ASP A 249 -8.75 -17.60 4.28
N TYR A 250 -8.21 -16.39 4.51
CA TYR A 250 -7.37 -15.67 3.57
C TYR A 250 -6.11 -16.48 3.21
N ALA A 251 -5.43 -17.05 4.22
CA ALA A 251 -4.28 -17.92 4.00
C ALA A 251 -4.62 -19.18 3.17
N LYS A 252 -5.78 -19.81 3.43
CA LYS A 252 -6.24 -20.96 2.64
C LYS A 252 -6.57 -20.58 1.20
N LEU A 253 -7.16 -19.40 1.00
CA LEU A 253 -7.48 -18.87 -0.33
C LEU A 253 -6.19 -18.61 -1.13
N ASN A 254 -5.19 -17.98 -0.53
CA ASN A 254 -3.88 -17.76 -1.15
C ASN A 254 -3.20 -19.07 -1.57
N GLN A 255 -3.26 -20.09 -0.71
CA GLN A 255 -2.77 -21.43 -1.08
C GLN A 255 -3.54 -22.05 -2.24
N SER A 256 -4.84 -21.81 -2.31
CA SER A 256 -5.71 -22.32 -3.39
C SER A 256 -5.42 -21.62 -4.71
N LEU A 257 -5.23 -20.30 -4.69
CA LEU A 257 -4.82 -19.49 -5.85
C LEU A 257 -3.44 -19.90 -6.37
N ALA A 258 -2.46 -20.07 -5.48
CA ALA A 258 -1.12 -20.51 -5.88
C ALA A 258 -1.15 -21.88 -6.57
N LYS A 259 -1.94 -22.83 -6.05
CA LYS A 259 -2.16 -24.14 -6.70
C LYS A 259 -2.89 -24.00 -8.03
N ALA A 260 -3.87 -23.09 -8.11
CA ALA A 260 -4.65 -22.88 -9.33
C ALA A 260 -3.81 -22.35 -10.48
N GLN A 261 -2.91 -21.40 -10.19
CA GLN A 261 -1.99 -20.83 -11.18
C GLN A 261 -1.00 -21.85 -11.74
N GLN A 262 -0.67 -22.91 -10.99
CA GLN A 262 0.23 -23.98 -11.41
C GLN A 262 -0.48 -25.09 -12.21
N ASN A 263 -1.81 -25.10 -12.26
CA ASN A 263 -2.59 -26.13 -12.93
C ASN A 263 -3.25 -25.59 -14.21
N PRO A 264 -2.76 -25.98 -15.41
CA PRO A 264 -3.30 -25.48 -16.68
C PRO A 264 -4.75 -25.92 -16.98
N GLY A 265 -5.32 -26.83 -16.18
CA GLY A 265 -6.70 -27.29 -16.33
C GLY A 265 -7.76 -26.46 -15.60
N ILE A 266 -7.39 -25.48 -14.77
CA ILE A 266 -8.35 -24.65 -14.03
C ILE A 266 -8.92 -23.54 -14.92
N ASN A 267 -10.23 -23.31 -14.78
CA ASN A 267 -10.95 -22.31 -15.53
C ASN A 267 -10.50 -20.90 -15.12
N ARG A 268 -10.18 -20.03 -16.09
CA ARG A 268 -9.86 -18.62 -15.84
C ARG A 268 -10.93 -17.90 -15.01
N ALA A 269 -12.20 -18.23 -15.22
CA ALA A 269 -13.31 -17.65 -14.45
C ALA A 269 -13.28 -18.04 -12.96
N GLU A 270 -12.80 -19.25 -12.65
CA GLU A 270 -12.65 -19.70 -11.27
C GLU A 270 -11.52 -18.96 -10.57
N ILE A 271 -10.37 -18.79 -11.24
CA ILE A 271 -9.26 -17.96 -10.73
C ILE A 271 -9.75 -16.54 -10.49
N GLN A 272 -10.44 -15.93 -11.45
CA GLN A 272 -10.97 -14.58 -11.29
C GLN A 272 -11.94 -14.45 -10.11
N SER A 273 -12.80 -15.44 -9.88
CA SER A 273 -13.70 -15.46 -8.72
C SER A 273 -12.94 -15.53 -7.40
N LEU A 274 -11.87 -16.34 -7.34
CA LEU A 274 -11.03 -16.47 -6.14
C LEU A 274 -10.21 -15.19 -5.89
N GLU A 275 -9.71 -14.55 -6.94
CA GLU A 275 -9.02 -13.26 -6.86
C GLU A 275 -9.95 -12.14 -6.35
N MET A 276 -11.20 -12.10 -6.83
CA MET A 276 -12.21 -11.16 -6.34
C MET A 276 -12.53 -11.40 -4.85
N GLN A 277 -12.72 -12.66 -4.46
CA GLN A 277 -12.92 -13.01 -3.05
C GLN A 277 -11.70 -12.61 -2.20
N ARG A 278 -10.49 -12.81 -2.71
CA ARG A 278 -9.25 -12.43 -2.02
C ARG A 278 -9.22 -10.92 -1.75
N GLY A 279 -9.58 -10.11 -2.75
CA GLY A 279 -9.63 -8.66 -2.60
C GLY A 279 -10.66 -8.20 -1.55
N GLU A 280 -11.87 -8.76 -1.53
CA GLU A 280 -12.87 -8.43 -0.50
C GLU A 280 -12.37 -8.74 0.91
N MET A 281 -11.73 -9.90 1.10
CA MET A 281 -11.15 -10.29 2.39
C MET A 281 -10.03 -9.35 2.83
N VAL A 282 -9.22 -8.85 1.89
CA VAL A 282 -8.13 -7.90 2.18
C VAL A 282 -8.67 -6.57 2.69
N LEU A 283 -9.76 -6.06 2.10
CA LEU A 283 -10.38 -4.80 2.54
C LEU A 283 -10.93 -4.92 3.96
N GLU A 284 -11.54 -6.06 4.29
CA GLU A 284 -12.01 -6.34 5.64
C GLU A 284 -10.85 -6.49 6.64
N LEU A 285 -9.79 -7.22 6.25
CA LEU A 285 -8.57 -7.36 7.07
C LEU A 285 -7.91 -6.01 7.32
N ALA A 286 -7.84 -5.14 6.33
CA ALA A 286 -7.33 -3.78 6.48
C ALA A 286 -8.20 -2.97 7.44
N GLN A 287 -9.53 -3.02 7.29
CA GLN A 287 -10.46 -2.29 8.16
C GLN A 287 -10.30 -2.68 9.63
N LEU A 288 -10.30 -3.99 9.90
CA LEU A 288 -10.15 -4.52 11.27
C LEU A 288 -8.77 -4.21 11.83
N SER A 289 -7.71 -4.41 11.05
CA SER A 289 -6.34 -4.08 11.46
C SER A 289 -6.22 -2.63 11.93
N ALA A 290 -6.83 -1.69 11.20
CA ALA A 290 -6.81 -0.27 11.54
C ALA A 290 -7.48 0.02 12.90
N PHE A 291 -8.64 -0.61 13.18
CA PHE A 291 -9.32 -0.45 14.48
C PHE A 291 -8.54 -1.01 15.67
N TYR A 292 -7.65 -1.98 15.43
CA TYR A 292 -6.71 -2.47 16.43
C TYR A 292 -5.38 -1.69 16.48
N GLY A 293 -5.22 -0.65 15.66
CA GLY A 293 -3.97 0.10 15.55
C GLY A 293 -2.85 -0.66 14.85
N VAL A 294 -3.15 -1.77 14.17
CA VAL A 294 -2.19 -2.58 13.40
C VAL A 294 -1.99 -1.95 12.02
N TRP A 295 -1.41 -0.75 12.01
CA TRP A 295 -1.28 0.08 10.81
C TRP A 295 -0.30 -0.48 9.77
N GLY A 296 0.68 -1.28 10.18
CA GLY A 296 1.57 -1.98 9.24
C GLY A 296 0.77 -2.89 8.32
N ASP A 297 -0.09 -3.75 8.90
CA ASP A 297 -0.95 -4.64 8.12
C ASP A 297 -1.97 -3.86 7.29
N THR A 298 -2.59 -2.83 7.86
CA THR A 298 -3.59 -1.99 7.18
C THR A 298 -3.03 -1.36 5.90
N VAL A 299 -1.86 -0.75 6.01
CA VAL A 299 -1.18 -0.09 4.89
C VAL A 299 -0.78 -1.12 3.86
N ASP A 300 -0.18 -2.23 4.27
CA ASP A 300 0.33 -3.23 3.35
C ASP A 300 -0.79 -3.80 2.47
N PHE A 301 -1.89 -4.19 3.11
CA PHE A 301 -3.09 -4.67 2.43
C PHE A 301 -3.65 -3.66 1.42
N LEU A 302 -3.76 -2.38 1.77
CA LEU A 302 -4.35 -1.38 0.89
C LEU A 302 -3.39 -0.88 -0.19
N ALA A 303 -2.09 -0.85 0.09
CA ALA A 303 -1.07 -0.48 -0.88
C ALA A 303 -0.93 -1.57 -1.96
N GLU A 304 -0.99 -2.85 -1.60
CA GLU A 304 -0.92 -3.97 -2.54
C GLU A 304 -2.09 -3.94 -3.55
N TYR A 305 -3.30 -3.59 -3.09
CA TYR A 305 -4.52 -3.58 -3.92
C TYR A 305 -4.98 -2.19 -4.36
N ARG A 306 -4.14 -1.17 -4.22
CA ARG A 306 -4.52 0.23 -4.50
C ARG A 306 -5.04 0.47 -5.93
N ALA A 307 -4.55 -0.30 -6.90
CA ALA A 307 -4.97 -0.21 -8.29
C ALA A 307 -6.41 -0.74 -8.50
N ASP A 308 -6.77 -1.79 -7.75
CA ASP A 308 -8.10 -2.42 -7.81
C ASP A 308 -9.12 -1.67 -6.95
N TYR A 309 -8.69 -1.07 -5.85
CA TYR A 309 -9.53 -0.34 -4.88
C TYR A 309 -9.06 1.10 -4.64
N PRO A 310 -9.10 1.98 -5.66
CA PRO A 310 -8.55 3.34 -5.56
C PRO A 310 -9.27 4.23 -4.55
N ASN A 311 -10.54 3.97 -4.23
CA ASN A 311 -11.29 4.75 -3.24
C ASN A 311 -10.90 4.36 -1.82
N ASP A 312 -10.66 3.08 -1.59
CA ASP A 312 -10.18 2.55 -0.32
C ASP A 312 -8.73 2.98 -0.06
N TRP A 313 -7.91 3.01 -1.11
CA TRP A 313 -6.60 3.65 -1.08
C TRP A 313 -6.71 5.14 -0.71
N GLN A 314 -7.63 5.88 -1.31
CA GLN A 314 -7.86 7.29 -0.94
C GLN A 314 -8.34 7.44 0.51
N SER A 315 -9.17 6.53 1.02
CA SER A 315 -9.58 6.50 2.43
C SER A 315 -8.39 6.30 3.37
N LEU A 316 -7.45 5.40 3.02
CA LEU A 316 -6.20 5.25 3.78
C LEU A 316 -5.41 6.56 3.80
N LEU A 317 -5.17 7.16 2.65
CA LEU A 317 -4.38 8.39 2.55
C LEU A 317 -4.99 9.53 3.38
N LYS A 318 -6.32 9.65 3.40
CA LYS A 318 -7.03 10.62 4.25
C LYS A 318 -6.89 10.31 5.74
N ALA A 319 -6.91 9.02 6.12
CA ALA A 319 -6.75 8.62 7.51
C ALA A 319 -5.32 8.88 8.02
N LEU A 320 -4.31 8.64 7.17
CA LEU A 320 -2.90 8.89 7.49
C LEU A 320 -2.55 10.39 7.46
N PHE A 321 -3.21 11.16 6.60
CA PHE A 321 -2.91 12.57 6.33
C PHE A 321 -4.19 13.44 6.47
N PRO A 322 -4.70 13.59 7.70
CA PRO A 322 -5.97 14.28 7.95
C PRO A 322 -5.85 15.81 7.83
N ALA A 323 -6.52 16.38 6.81
CA ALA A 323 -6.56 17.82 6.49
C ALA A 323 -7.41 18.63 7.48
N ASP A 324 -6.92 18.77 8.71
CA ASP A 324 -7.68 19.38 9.80
C ASP A 324 -7.20 20.79 10.18
N ASP A 325 -6.06 21.24 9.65
CA ASP A 325 -5.59 22.63 9.78
C ASP A 325 -5.80 23.38 8.46
N PRO A 326 -6.63 24.45 8.43
CA PRO A 326 -6.84 25.30 7.25
C PRO A 326 -5.55 25.82 6.60
N SER A 327 -4.44 25.87 7.35
CA SER A 327 -3.13 26.31 6.87
C SER A 327 -2.29 25.23 6.19
N THR A 328 -2.64 23.94 6.33
CA THR A 328 -1.95 22.80 5.69
C THR A 328 -2.80 22.05 4.66
N VAL A 329 -4.11 22.36 4.56
CA VAL A 329 -5.05 21.67 3.63
C VAL A 329 -4.51 21.59 2.20
N GLU A 330 -3.95 22.66 1.65
CA GLU A 330 -3.44 22.65 0.27
C GLU A 330 -2.26 21.68 0.07
N GLU A 331 -1.41 21.53 1.08
CA GLU A 331 -0.26 20.64 1.07
C GLU A 331 -0.70 19.18 1.24
N GLU A 332 -1.65 18.92 2.13
CA GLU A 332 -2.17 17.57 2.37
C GLU A 332 -3.03 17.07 1.21
N ASP A 333 -3.88 17.92 0.64
CA ASP A 333 -4.63 17.60 -0.58
C ASP A 333 -3.70 17.33 -1.76
N LEU A 334 -2.60 18.07 -1.89
CA LEU A 334 -1.58 17.81 -2.90
C LEU A 334 -0.94 16.44 -2.69
N ILE A 335 -0.58 16.09 -1.45
CA ILE A 335 0.02 14.80 -1.14
C ILE A 335 -0.95 13.67 -1.44
N ILE A 336 -2.20 13.75 -0.96
CA ILE A 336 -3.23 12.75 -1.24
C ILE A 336 -3.42 12.60 -2.74
N ARG A 337 -3.49 13.71 -3.49
CA ARG A 337 -3.69 13.69 -4.94
C ARG A 337 -2.53 13.02 -5.69
N LEU A 338 -1.29 13.24 -5.27
CA LEU A 338 -0.11 12.65 -5.91
C LEU A 338 -0.01 11.16 -5.58
N LEU A 339 -0.21 10.79 -4.31
CA LEU A 339 -0.25 9.40 -3.86
C LEU A 339 -1.41 8.60 -4.44
N SER A 340 -2.52 9.26 -4.77
CA SER A 340 -3.66 8.61 -5.44
C SER A 340 -3.39 8.30 -6.92
N GLN A 341 -2.36 8.90 -7.52
CA GLN A 341 -1.99 8.71 -8.94
C GLN A 341 -0.88 7.67 -9.15
N SER A 342 -0.25 7.19 -8.07
CA SER A 342 0.91 6.28 -8.07
C SER A 342 0.55 4.83 -7.75
#